data_AF-A0A1I5ZVH0-F1
#
_entry.id   AF-A0A1I5ZVH0-F1
#
_cell.length_a   1.000
_cell.length_b   1.000
_cell.length_c   1.000
_cell.angle_alpha   90.00
_cell.angle_beta   90.00
_cell.angle_gamma   90.00
#
_symmetry.space_group_name_H-M   'P 1'
#
loop_
_entity.id
_entity.type
_entity.pdbx_description
1 polymer ?
#
loop_
_entity_poly.entity_id
_entity_poly.type
_entity_poly.pdbx_seq_one_letter_code
_entity_poly.pdbx_strand_id
1 'polypeptide(L)'
;MRNRELKYKEIPKWGPYLRRQWLESFANHLSKEEQKSINMDSFLWHLCSFEKILYLEKDKAIEAFEKQLKNKYTIFYQFTDEAILIENGDSLKVIDLPYHDKHLYYSDIYIMDWDRKWTFMITHETESGLGPYFIKS
;
A
#
# COMPACT_ATOMS: atom_id res chain seq x y z
N MET A 1 -3.16 24.98 16.47
CA MET A 1 -2.83 23.62 15.99
C MET A 1 -1.32 23.43 16.10
N ARG A 2 -0.85 22.36 16.75
CA ARG A 2 0.60 22.07 16.79
C ARG A 2 0.98 21.50 15.43
N ASN A 3 1.73 22.25 14.63
CA ASN A 3 2.38 21.74 13.43
C ASN A 3 3.35 20.64 13.90
N ARG A 4 3.00 19.37 13.70
CA ARG A 4 3.95 18.28 13.90
C ARG A 4 4.70 18.14 12.58
N GLU A 5 6.01 18.34 12.62
CA GLU A 5 6.84 18.12 11.45
C GLU A 5 6.72 16.65 11.01
N LEU A 6 6.57 16.46 9.69
CA LEU A 6 6.62 15.15 9.06
C LEU A 6 7.96 14.50 9.41
N LYS A 7 7.92 13.30 10.00
CA LYS A 7 9.12 12.51 10.28
C LYS A 7 9.13 11.30 9.38
N TYR A 8 10.21 11.11 8.64
CA TYR A 8 10.44 9.89 7.88
C TYR A 8 11.72 9.21 8.33
N LYS A 9 11.71 7.88 8.28
CA LYS A 9 12.87 7.05 8.58
C LYS A 9 12.93 5.92 7.56
N GLU A 10 14.06 5.81 6.85
CA GLU A 10 14.35 4.64 6.05
C GLU A 10 14.56 3.43 6.97
N ILE A 11 13.86 2.34 6.65
CA ILE A 11 13.92 1.06 7.34
C ILE A 11 14.30 -0.02 6.32
N PRO A 12 15.56 -0.03 5.84
CA PRO A 12 16.00 -1.00 4.84
C PRO A 12 15.86 -2.43 5.37
N LYS A 13 15.60 -3.38 4.47
CA LYS A 13 15.35 -4.81 4.76
C LYS A 13 13.98 -5.14 5.36
N TRP A 14 13.11 -4.15 5.53
CA TRP A 14 11.76 -4.39 6.04
C TRP A 14 10.76 -4.81 4.96
N GLY A 15 11.07 -4.64 3.66
CA GLY A 15 10.18 -4.99 2.55
C GLY A 15 9.53 -6.39 2.67
N PRO A 16 10.32 -7.49 2.80
CA PRO A 16 9.77 -8.84 2.93
C PRO A 16 8.91 -9.03 4.19
N TYR A 17 9.26 -8.37 5.29
CA TYR A 17 8.48 -8.40 6.51
C TYR A 17 7.14 -7.69 6.33
N LEU A 18 7.13 -6.49 5.73
CA LEU A 18 5.93 -5.70 5.50
C LEU A 18 4.98 -6.37 4.50
N ARG A 19 5.49 -6.96 3.41
CA ARG A 19 4.67 -7.76 2.48
C ARG A 19 3.96 -8.93 3.18
N ARG A 20 4.65 -9.60 4.12
CA ARG A 20 4.05 -10.67 4.93
C ARG A 20 2.99 -10.14 5.89
N GLN A 21 3.27 -9.04 6.60
CA GLN A 21 2.29 -8.41 7.48
C GLN A 21 1.05 -7.95 6.71
N TRP A 22 1.24 -7.46 5.49
CA TRP A 22 0.15 -7.08 4.59
C TRP A 22 -0.73 -8.28 4.26
N LEU A 23 -0.15 -9.41 3.84
CA LEU A 23 -0.89 -10.66 3.57
C LEU A 23 -1.67 -11.13 4.80
N GLU A 24 -1.02 -11.14 5.97
CA GLU A 24 -1.63 -11.54 7.24
C GLU A 24 -2.76 -10.60 7.70
N SER A 25 -2.75 -9.35 7.26
CA SER A 25 -3.75 -8.35 7.66
C SER A 25 -4.93 -8.30 6.71
N PHE A 26 -4.69 -8.30 5.40
CA PHE A 26 -5.72 -8.04 4.39
C PHE A 26 -6.15 -9.28 3.59
N ALA A 27 -5.36 -10.35 3.59
CA ALA A 27 -5.63 -11.57 2.81
C ALA A 27 -5.77 -12.83 3.69
N ASN A 28 -5.92 -12.67 5.01
CA ASN A 28 -5.98 -13.81 5.94
C ASN A 28 -7.23 -14.68 5.82
N HIS A 29 -8.28 -14.17 5.18
CA HIS A 29 -9.50 -14.92 4.88
C HIS A 29 -9.33 -15.88 3.70
N LEU A 30 -8.27 -15.72 2.90
CA LEU A 30 -7.94 -16.63 1.81
C LEU A 30 -6.98 -17.73 2.30
N SER A 31 -7.28 -18.97 1.92
CA SER A 31 -6.34 -20.07 2.06
C SER A 31 -5.10 -19.87 1.18
N LYS A 32 -3.99 -20.56 1.48
CA LYS A 32 -2.77 -20.50 0.66
C LYS A 32 -3.00 -20.92 -0.79
N GLU A 33 -3.93 -21.85 -1.04
CA GLU A 33 -4.28 -22.30 -2.39
C GLU A 33 -5.03 -21.22 -3.16
N GLU A 34 -5.95 -20.50 -2.50
CA GLU A 34 -6.65 -19.36 -3.08
C GLU A 34 -5.71 -18.17 -3.36
N GLN A 35 -4.77 -17.89 -2.45
CA GLN A 35 -3.76 -16.85 -2.68
C GLN A 35 -2.88 -17.19 -3.91
N LYS A 36 -2.50 -18.46 -4.07
CA LYS A 36 -1.74 -18.91 -5.24
C LYS A 36 -2.54 -18.85 -6.53
N SER A 37 -3.84 -19.20 -6.49
CA SER A 37 -4.67 -19.23 -7.70
C SER A 37 -4.88 -17.86 -8.32
N ILE A 38 -4.79 -16.78 -7.53
CA ILE A 38 -4.81 -15.39 -8.01
C ILE A 38 -3.40 -14.78 -8.12
N ASN A 39 -2.35 -15.61 -8.06
CA ASN A 39 -0.95 -15.20 -8.22
C ASN A 39 -0.49 -14.08 -7.24
N MET A 40 -0.92 -14.14 -5.97
CA MET A 40 -0.51 -13.16 -4.94
C MET A 40 0.99 -13.18 -4.63
N ASP A 41 1.67 -14.30 -4.91
CA ASP A 41 3.13 -14.39 -4.77
C ASP A 41 3.86 -13.41 -5.70
N SER A 42 3.23 -13.02 -6.81
CA SER A 42 3.76 -12.03 -7.75
C SER A 42 3.38 -10.61 -7.35
N PHE A 43 2.09 -10.36 -7.04
CA PHE A 43 1.57 -9.02 -6.80
C PHE A 43 0.46 -9.02 -5.74
N LEU A 44 0.61 -8.21 -4.68
CA LEU A 44 -0.38 -8.18 -3.58
C LEU A 44 -1.70 -7.53 -4.00
N TRP A 45 -1.68 -6.54 -4.90
CA TRP A 45 -2.88 -5.86 -5.39
C TRP A 45 -3.82 -6.77 -6.18
N HIS A 46 -3.39 -7.99 -6.56
CA HIS A 46 -4.27 -9.00 -7.14
C HIS A 46 -5.46 -9.35 -6.24
N LEU A 47 -5.34 -9.15 -4.92
CA LEU A 47 -6.46 -9.29 -4.00
C LEU A 47 -7.66 -8.42 -4.42
N CYS A 48 -7.40 -7.22 -4.95
CA CYS A 48 -8.42 -6.30 -5.45
C CYS A 48 -8.86 -6.67 -6.87
N SER A 49 -7.93 -6.86 -7.81
CA SER A 49 -8.31 -7.09 -9.22
C SER A 49 -9.05 -8.42 -9.45
N PHE A 50 -8.85 -9.42 -8.59
CA PHE A 50 -9.62 -10.67 -8.59
C PHE A 50 -10.85 -10.62 -7.65
N GLU A 51 -11.22 -9.44 -7.17
CA GLU A 51 -12.42 -9.19 -6.36
C GLU A 51 -12.52 -10.06 -5.10
N LYS A 52 -11.38 -10.34 -4.45
CA LYS A 52 -11.32 -11.20 -3.25
C LYS A 52 -11.49 -10.45 -1.94
N ILE A 53 -11.60 -9.12 -1.97
CA ILE A 53 -11.88 -8.28 -0.81
C ILE A 53 -12.75 -7.10 -1.25
N LEU A 54 -13.42 -6.43 -0.31
CA LEU A 54 -14.03 -5.13 -0.58
C LEU A 54 -12.93 -4.06 -0.68
N TYR A 55 -12.93 -3.31 -1.77
CA TYR A 55 -11.96 -2.24 -2.01
C TYR A 55 -12.64 -1.02 -2.65
N LEU A 56 -11.93 0.11 -2.59
CA LEU A 56 -12.17 1.27 -3.44
C LEU A 56 -11.06 1.32 -4.49
N GLU A 57 -11.36 1.90 -5.65
CA GLU A 57 -10.42 2.04 -6.75
C GLU A 57 -10.39 3.47 -7.31
N LYS A 58 -9.30 3.82 -8.00
CA LYS A 58 -9.11 5.08 -8.74
C LYS A 58 -9.37 6.30 -7.83
N ASP A 59 -10.17 7.26 -8.28
CA ASP A 59 -10.46 8.50 -7.55
C ASP A 59 -11.04 8.22 -6.16
N LYS A 60 -11.86 7.18 -6.00
CA LYS A 60 -12.42 6.81 -4.69
C LYS A 60 -11.34 6.29 -3.74
N ALA A 61 -10.36 5.55 -4.25
CA ALA A 61 -9.22 5.08 -3.46
C ALA A 61 -8.34 6.26 -3.03
N ILE A 62 -8.07 7.19 -3.95
CA ILE A 62 -7.28 8.40 -3.69
C ILE A 62 -7.98 9.25 -2.62
N GLU A 63 -9.26 9.55 -2.79
CA GLU A 63 -10.02 10.31 -1.80
C GLU A 63 -10.05 9.64 -0.43
N ALA A 64 -10.23 8.31 -0.39
CA ALA A 64 -10.26 7.57 0.86
C ALA A 64 -8.91 7.59 1.57
N PHE A 65 -7.81 7.46 0.82
CA PHE A 65 -6.46 7.59 1.34
C PHE A 65 -6.23 9.00 1.89
N GLU A 66 -6.47 10.06 1.12
CA GLU A 66 -6.22 11.44 1.55
C GLU A 66 -7.03 11.83 2.79
N LYS A 67 -8.25 11.30 2.95
CA LYS A 67 -9.11 11.51 4.13
C LYS A 67 -8.68 10.72 5.38
N GLN A 68 -7.78 9.74 5.29
CA GLN A 68 -7.31 9.01 6.47
C GLN A 68 -6.55 9.93 7.43
N LEU A 69 -6.77 9.75 8.74
CA LEU A 69 -5.86 10.25 9.77
C LEU A 69 -4.62 9.35 9.79
N LYS A 70 -3.47 9.90 9.45
CA LYS A 70 -2.22 9.18 9.19
C LYS A 70 -1.16 9.54 10.25
N ASN A 71 -1.36 9.03 11.46
CA ASN A 71 -0.39 9.23 12.54
C ASN A 71 0.93 8.50 12.29
N LYS A 72 0.86 7.24 11.82
CA LYS A 72 2.01 6.38 11.57
C LYS A 72 1.68 5.33 10.52
N TYR A 73 2.53 5.19 9.51
CA TYR A 73 2.34 4.22 8.43
C TYR A 73 3.66 3.90 7.75
N THR A 74 3.68 2.82 6.99
CA THR A 74 4.85 2.39 6.21
C THR A 74 4.59 2.51 4.73
N ILE A 75 5.60 2.95 3.98
CA ILE A 75 5.66 2.86 2.53
C ILE A 75 6.66 1.74 2.21
N PHE A 76 6.24 0.76 1.41
CA PHE A 76 7.08 -0.34 0.94
C PHE A 76 6.68 -0.71 -0.47
N TYR A 77 7.43 -1.62 -1.09
CA TYR A 77 7.23 -1.92 -2.50
C TYR A 77 7.20 -3.43 -2.77
N GLN A 78 6.74 -3.82 -3.96
CA GLN A 78 6.58 -5.24 -4.32
C GLN A 78 7.91 -6.00 -4.31
N PHE A 79 8.94 -5.48 -4.98
CA PHE A 79 10.18 -6.23 -5.26
C PHE A 79 11.45 -5.62 -4.67
N THR A 80 11.35 -4.64 -3.77
CA THR A 80 12.49 -4.13 -3.01
C THR A 80 12.36 -4.42 -1.52
N ASP A 81 13.51 -4.50 -0.87
CA ASP A 81 13.67 -4.64 0.58
C ASP A 81 13.59 -3.30 1.31
N GLU A 82 13.67 -2.21 0.57
CA GLU A 82 13.55 -0.85 1.07
C GLU A 82 12.12 -0.56 1.53
N ALA A 83 12.04 0.19 2.62
CA ALA A 83 10.78 0.70 3.13
C ALA A 83 11.05 1.99 3.92
N ILE A 84 10.01 2.78 4.08
CA ILE A 84 10.03 4.06 4.77
C ILE A 84 8.95 4.02 5.84
N LEU A 85 9.32 4.36 7.07
CA LEU A 85 8.39 4.63 8.15
C LEU A 85 8.09 6.12 8.18
N ILE A 86 6.81 6.49 8.12
CA ILE A 86 6.35 7.87 8.28
C ILE A 86 5.62 8.02 9.61
N GLU A 87 5.91 9.11 10.32
CA GLU A 87 5.22 9.55 11.53
C GLU A 87 4.74 11.00 11.36
N ASN A 88 3.54 11.30 11.86
CA ASN A 88 2.82 12.56 11.69
C ASN A 88 2.57 12.94 10.22
N GLY A 89 2.15 11.99 9.39
CA GLY A 89 1.93 12.20 7.96
C GLY A 89 0.50 12.58 7.57
N ASP A 90 -0.26 13.22 8.48
CA ASP A 90 -1.66 13.60 8.24
C ASP A 90 -1.86 14.49 7.00
N SER A 91 -0.83 15.27 6.62
CA SER A 91 -0.87 16.16 5.46
C SER A 91 -0.43 15.52 4.16
N LEU A 92 0.02 14.25 4.17
CA LEU A 92 0.61 13.62 2.99
C LEU A 92 -0.48 13.27 1.96
N LYS A 93 -0.34 13.82 0.75
CA LYS A 93 -1.20 13.55 -0.40
C LYS A 93 -0.56 12.54 -1.34
N VAL A 94 -1.34 12.03 -2.28
CA VAL A 94 -0.81 11.09 -3.29
C VAL A 94 0.32 11.72 -4.10
N ILE A 95 0.22 13.01 -4.41
CA ILE A 95 1.26 13.76 -5.16
C ILE A 95 2.59 13.90 -4.40
N ASP A 96 2.59 13.74 -3.08
CA ASP A 96 3.78 13.86 -2.23
C ASP A 96 4.47 12.50 -2.04
N LEU A 97 3.88 11.40 -2.52
CA LEU A 97 4.50 10.08 -2.44
C LEU A 97 5.79 10.05 -3.28
N PRO A 98 6.77 9.21 -2.91
CA PRO A 98 8.02 9.04 -3.65
C PRO A 98 7.73 8.35 -5.00
N TYR A 99 7.13 9.11 -5.91
CA TYR A 99 6.75 8.71 -7.25
C TYR A 99 8.02 8.82 -8.10
N HIS A 100 8.68 7.70 -8.31
CA HIS A 100 9.73 7.62 -9.31
C HIS A 100 9.13 6.95 -10.54
N ASP A 101 8.80 7.74 -11.58
CA ASP A 101 8.23 7.25 -12.84
C ASP A 101 9.01 6.05 -13.41
N LYS A 102 10.34 6.07 -13.29
CA LYS A 102 11.20 4.98 -13.76
C LYS A 102 11.14 3.72 -12.88
N HIS A 103 10.83 3.84 -11.60
CA HIS A 103 10.76 2.71 -10.66
C HIS A 103 9.36 2.11 -10.59
N LEU A 104 8.31 2.88 -10.87
CA LEU A 104 6.94 2.40 -10.90
C LEU A 104 6.68 1.40 -12.01
N TYR A 105 7.28 1.56 -13.20
CA TYR A 105 7.20 0.53 -14.25
C TYR A 105 7.74 -0.84 -13.80
N TYR A 106 8.49 -0.89 -12.68
CA TYR A 106 9.09 -2.11 -12.16
C TYR A 106 8.68 -2.45 -10.72
N SER A 107 7.86 -1.64 -10.05
CA SER A 107 7.52 -1.90 -8.65
C SER A 107 6.28 -1.14 -8.17
N ASP A 108 5.28 -1.86 -7.68
CA ASP A 108 4.12 -1.29 -7.00
C ASP A 108 4.51 -0.63 -5.68
N ILE A 109 3.75 0.39 -5.28
CA ILE A 109 3.88 1.09 -3.99
C ILE A 109 2.73 0.69 -3.07
N TYR A 110 3.07 0.29 -1.86
CA TYR A 110 2.13 -0.05 -0.79
C TYR A 110 2.30 0.91 0.37
N ILE A 111 1.20 1.54 0.77
CA ILE A 111 1.11 2.38 1.96
C ILE A 111 0.20 1.68 2.95
N MET A 112 0.74 1.25 4.08
CA MET A 112 0.02 0.47 5.08
C MET A 112 0.03 1.19 6.43
N ASP A 113 -1.15 1.33 7.03
CA ASP A 113 -1.33 1.84 8.38
C ASP A 113 -0.51 1.03 9.40
N TRP A 114 0.05 1.69 10.41
CA TRP A 114 0.83 1.01 11.43
C TRP A 114 0.02 -0.03 12.21
N ASP A 115 -1.25 0.28 12.49
CA ASP A 115 -2.18 -0.64 13.17
C ASP A 115 -2.89 -1.58 12.16
N ARG A 116 -2.51 -1.54 10.88
CA ARG A 116 -3.05 -2.33 9.76
C ARG A 116 -4.55 -2.16 9.53
N LYS A 117 -5.11 -1.01 9.89
CA LYS A 117 -6.55 -0.71 9.69
C LYS A 117 -6.90 -0.37 8.23
N TRP A 118 -5.91 0.03 7.44
CA TRP A 118 -6.10 0.34 6.03
C TRP A 118 -4.80 0.17 5.26
N THR A 119 -4.93 0.01 3.94
CA THR A 119 -3.82 0.04 3.00
C THR A 119 -4.25 0.77 1.73
N PHE A 120 -3.34 1.54 1.15
CA PHE A 120 -3.45 2.16 -0.15
C PHE A 120 -2.35 1.61 -1.06
N MET A 121 -2.65 1.39 -2.34
CA MET A 121 -1.75 0.72 -3.27
C MET A 121 -1.77 1.43 -4.61
N ILE A 122 -0.60 1.75 -5.14
CA ILE A 122 -0.42 2.25 -6.50
C ILE A 122 0.25 1.13 -7.29
N THR A 123 -0.41 0.68 -8.35
CA THR A 123 0.10 -0.40 -9.19
C THR A 123 0.93 0.17 -10.33
N HIS A 124 1.88 -0.64 -10.82
CA HIS A 124 2.57 -0.37 -12.08
C HIS A 124 1.65 -0.44 -13.31
N GLU A 125 0.43 -0.96 -13.17
CA GLU A 125 -0.58 -1.08 -14.23
C GLU A 125 -1.69 -0.01 -14.13
N THR A 126 -1.43 1.10 -13.42
CA THR A 126 -2.39 2.21 -13.31
C THR A 126 -2.73 2.80 -14.69
N GLU A 127 -1.77 2.86 -15.62
CA GLU A 127 -2.02 3.27 -17.02
C GLU A 127 -2.97 2.32 -17.77
N SER A 128 -2.95 1.03 -17.43
CA SER A 128 -3.87 0.00 -17.94
C SER A 128 -5.23 0.00 -17.22
N GLY A 129 -5.43 0.92 -16.26
CA GLY A 129 -6.68 1.11 -15.53
C GLY A 129 -6.83 0.28 -14.27
N LEU A 130 -5.76 -0.40 -13.81
CA LEU A 130 -5.77 -1.23 -12.60
C LEU A 130 -5.27 -0.44 -11.40
N GLY A 131 -6.18 -0.15 -10.47
CA GLY A 131 -5.90 0.68 -9.31
C GLY A 131 -5.81 2.18 -9.64
N PRO A 132 -5.26 3.00 -8.73
CA PRO A 132 -4.85 2.63 -7.37
C PRO A 132 -6.00 2.06 -6.55
N TYR A 133 -5.69 1.29 -5.51
CA TYR A 133 -6.67 0.62 -4.68
C TYR A 133 -6.57 1.06 -3.22
N PHE A 134 -7.69 1.03 -2.51
CA PHE A 134 -7.75 1.26 -1.07
C PHE A 134 -8.59 0.18 -0.40
N ILE A 135 -8.03 -0.44 0.64
CA ILE A 135 -8.73 -1.44 1.48
C ILE A 135 -8.82 -0.87 2.89
N LYS A 136 -9.98 -1.07 3.51
CA LYS A 136 -10.19 -0.84 4.94
C LYS A 136 -10.45 -2.18 5.61
N SER A 137 -9.65 -2.51 6.64
CA SER A 137 -9.82 -3.70 7.48
C SER A 137 -10.85 -3.48 8.58
#